data_AF-O31909-F1
#
_entry.id   AF-O31909-F1
#
_cell.length_a   1.000
_cell.length_b   1.000
_cell.length_c   1.000
_cell.angle_alpha   90.00
_cell.angle_beta   90.00
_cell.angle_gamma   90.00
#
_symmetry.space_group_name_H-M   'P 1'
#
loop_
_entity.id
_entity.type
_entity.pdbx_description
1 polymer ?
#
loop_
_entity_poly.entity_id
_entity_poly.type
_entity_poly.pdbx_seq_one_letter_code
_entity_poly.pdbx_strand_id
1 'polypeptide(L)'
;MEVLGITEKALNYYRENVKDNKTITPDQALLKMIRNVLLVKETHPERVKKRLFCTEYAYGNMIIKVNRKKQVFEIVNKSGCFSDQNDWKFPKRRYIELSKELGIKDCKFRKITYSKKNHNKQK
;
A
#
# COMPACT_ATOMS: atom_id res chain seq x y z
N MET A 1 -2.56 -5.41 15.53
CA MET A 1 -3.59 -4.50 14.98
C MET A 1 -3.89 -4.93 13.55
N GLU A 2 -5.16 -5.18 13.28
CA GLU A 2 -5.72 -5.39 11.95
C GLU A 2 -6.35 -4.08 11.50
N VAL A 3 -6.37 -3.81 10.20
CA VAL A 3 -7.13 -2.69 9.62
C VAL A 3 -8.45 -3.29 9.11
N LEU A 4 -9.57 -2.74 9.56
CA LEU A 4 -10.91 -3.25 9.27
C LEU A 4 -11.69 -2.39 8.27
N GLY A 5 -11.21 -1.20 7.95
CA GLY A 5 -11.90 -0.33 7.01
C GLY A 5 -11.08 0.89 6.61
N ILE A 6 -11.61 1.63 5.64
CA ILE A 6 -11.07 2.90 5.17
C ILE A 6 -12.23 3.91 5.12
N THR A 7 -12.03 5.11 5.66
CA THR A 7 -13.04 6.17 5.57
C THR A 7 -13.09 6.72 4.16
N GLU A 8 -14.24 7.27 3.77
CA GLU A 8 -14.41 7.90 2.45
C GLU A 8 -13.41 9.04 2.24
N LYS A 9 -13.18 9.88 3.25
CA LYS A 9 -12.16 10.94 3.22
C LYS A 9 -10.77 10.40 2.88
N ALA A 10 -10.35 9.32 3.56
CA ALA A 10 -9.04 8.71 3.30
C ALA A 10 -8.97 8.07 1.91
N LEU A 11 -10.06 7.41 1.49
CA LEU A 11 -10.15 6.80 0.17
C LEU A 11 -10.06 7.83 -0.96
N ASN A 12 -10.78 8.96 -0.84
CA ASN A 12 -10.75 10.03 -1.82
C ASN A 12 -9.35 10.66 -1.92
N TYR A 13 -8.74 10.96 -0.77
CA TYR A 13 -7.35 11.44 -0.77
C TYR A 13 -6.40 10.44 -1.45
N TYR A 14 -6.53 9.14 -1.16
CA TYR A 14 -5.69 8.11 -1.77
C TYR A 14 -5.81 8.06 -3.30
N ARG A 15 -7.04 8.17 -3.82
CA ARG A 15 -7.31 8.19 -5.26
C ARG A 15 -6.68 9.40 -5.96
N GLU A 16 -6.74 10.56 -5.32
CA GLU A 16 -6.27 11.82 -5.89
C GLU A 16 -4.74 11.99 -5.78
N ASN A 17 -4.14 11.52 -4.69
CA ASN A 17 -2.77 11.88 -4.32
C ASN A 17 -1.76 10.73 -4.42
N VAL A 18 -2.21 9.50 -4.70
CA VAL A 18 -1.31 8.34 -4.90
C VAL A 18 -1.42 7.85 -6.33
N LYS A 19 -0.30 7.96 -7.06
CA LYS A 19 -0.20 7.60 -8.48
C LYS A 19 -0.81 6.23 -8.78
N ASP A 20 -1.47 6.13 -9.93
CA ASP A 20 -2.08 4.91 -10.48
C ASP A 20 -3.20 4.30 -9.60
N ASN A 21 -3.84 5.09 -8.72
CA ASN A 21 -4.96 4.64 -7.88
C ASN A 21 -6.26 5.45 -8.08
N LYS A 22 -6.37 6.31 -9.10
CA LYS A 22 -7.53 7.19 -9.31
C LYS A 22 -8.88 6.46 -9.35
N THR A 23 -8.92 5.27 -9.96
CA THR A 23 -10.13 4.46 -10.15
C THR A 23 -10.18 3.23 -9.25
N ILE A 24 -9.34 3.15 -8.21
CA ILE A 24 -9.29 1.98 -7.34
C ILE A 24 -10.62 1.77 -6.61
N THR A 25 -11.05 0.52 -6.47
CA THR A 25 -12.23 0.17 -5.66
C THR A 25 -11.92 0.32 -4.17
N PRO A 26 -12.92 0.61 -3.31
CA PRO A 26 -12.73 0.69 -1.86
C PRO A 26 -12.04 -0.55 -1.28
N ASP A 27 -12.46 -1.75 -1.71
CA ASP A 27 -11.90 -3.02 -1.24
C ASP A 27 -10.43 -3.20 -1.62
N GLN A 28 -10.06 -2.90 -2.87
CA GLN A 28 -8.66 -3.00 -3.30
C GLN A 28 -7.79 -1.96 -2.59
N ALA A 29 -8.32 -0.76 -2.33
CA ALA A 29 -7.61 0.24 -1.53
C ALA A 29 -7.39 -0.24 -0.10
N LEU A 30 -8.42 -0.79 0.55
CA LEU A 30 -8.32 -1.36 1.90
C LEU A 30 -7.28 -2.47 1.98
N LEU A 31 -7.28 -3.41 1.02
CA LEU A 31 -6.28 -4.49 0.96
C LEU A 31 -4.86 -3.95 0.78
N LYS A 32 -4.67 -2.92 -0.07
CA LYS A 32 -3.37 -2.25 -0.20
C LYS A 32 -2.94 -1.56 1.09
N MET A 33 -3.87 -0.97 1.85
CA MET A 33 -3.57 -0.37 3.16
C MET A 33 -3.20 -1.42 4.19
N ILE A 34 -3.95 -2.53 4.27
CA ILE A 34 -3.63 -3.68 5.12
C ILE A 34 -2.22 -4.18 4.82
N ARG A 35 -1.90 -4.44 3.54
CA ARG A 35 -0.54 -4.83 3.12
C ARG A 35 0.51 -3.84 3.60
N ASN A 36 0.32 -2.56 3.33
CA ASN A 36 1.32 -1.54 3.65
C ASN A 36 1.54 -1.42 5.17
N VAL A 37 0.47 -1.49 5.97
CA VAL A 37 0.54 -1.50 7.45
C VAL A 37 1.29 -2.75 7.95
N LEU A 38 0.98 -3.93 7.40
CA LEU A 38 1.69 -5.17 7.73
C LEU A 38 3.18 -5.07 7.40
N LEU A 39 3.52 -4.57 6.21
CA LEU A 39 4.92 -4.40 5.80
C LEU A 39 5.70 -3.50 6.74
N VAL A 40 5.15 -2.35 7.15
CA VAL A 40 5.81 -1.47 8.12
C VAL A 40 6.03 -2.21 9.44
N LYS A 41 4.99 -2.86 9.97
CA LYS A 41 5.09 -3.58 11.25
C LYS A 41 6.12 -4.73 11.22
N GLU A 42 6.18 -5.46 10.12
CA GLU A 42 7.04 -6.64 9.99
C GLU A 42 8.51 -6.27 9.70
N THR A 43 8.75 -5.20 8.95
CA THR A 43 10.09 -4.92 8.41
C THR A 43 10.73 -3.64 8.91
N HIS A 44 9.94 -2.69 9.40
CA HIS A 44 10.37 -1.36 9.85
C HIS A 44 9.55 -0.91 11.08
N PRO A 45 9.54 -1.68 12.19
CA PRO A 45 8.70 -1.37 13.35
C PRO A 45 8.98 0.01 13.97
N GLU A 46 10.19 0.55 13.82
CA GLU A 46 10.58 1.92 14.21
C GLU A 46 9.78 3.01 13.47
N ARG A 47 9.22 2.68 12.31
CA ARG A 47 8.33 3.56 11.52
C ARG A 47 6.86 3.50 11.97
N VAL A 48 6.57 2.82 13.08
CA VAL A 48 5.26 2.78 13.72
C VAL A 48 5.21 3.74 14.91
N LYS A 49 4.38 4.79 14.83
CA LYS A 49 4.22 5.76 15.92
C LYS A 49 2.84 5.63 16.55
N LYS A 50 2.78 5.20 17.81
CA LYS A 50 1.56 5.18 18.60
C LYS A 50 1.26 6.59 19.12
N ARG A 51 0.07 7.09 18.86
CA ARG A 51 -0.45 8.37 19.35
C ARG A 51 -1.69 8.12 20.21
N LEU A 52 -2.15 9.15 20.91
CA LEU A 52 -3.27 9.02 21.85
C LEU A 52 -4.54 8.43 21.19
N PHE A 53 -4.86 8.80 19.95
CA PHE A 53 -6.10 8.38 19.26
C PHE A 53 -5.88 7.56 17.98
N CYS A 54 -4.63 7.36 17.58
CA CYS A 54 -4.31 6.64 16.35
C CYS A 54 -2.94 5.99 16.41
N THR A 55 -2.69 5.11 15.45
CA THR A 55 -1.34 4.62 15.15
C THR A 55 -0.98 5.09 13.74
N GLU A 56 0.19 5.69 13.60
CA GLU A 56 0.75 6.13 12.33
C GLU A 56 1.74 5.07 11.82
N TYR A 57 1.59 4.69 10.56
CA TYR A 57 2.47 3.76 9.86
C TYR A 57 3.13 4.50 8.71
N ALA A 58 4.44 4.72 8.79
CA ALA A 58 5.19 5.38 7.73
C ALA A 58 5.72 4.36 6.71
N TYR A 59 5.01 4.20 5.61
CA TYR A 59 5.34 3.32 4.49
C TYR A 59 5.98 4.11 3.34
N GLY A 60 7.30 4.07 3.21
CA GLY A 60 8.02 4.98 2.31
C GLY A 60 7.66 6.43 2.62
N ASN A 61 7.16 7.16 1.63
CA ASN A 61 6.68 8.55 1.75
C ASN A 61 5.21 8.66 2.20
N MET A 62 4.50 7.55 2.32
CA MET A 62 3.09 7.54 2.66
C MET A 62 2.90 7.29 4.14
N ILE A 63 2.22 8.19 4.82
CA ILE A 63 1.78 8.02 6.21
C ILE A 63 0.35 7.51 6.20
N ILE A 64 0.11 6.37 6.84
CA ILE A 64 -1.22 5.79 7.02
C ILE A 64 -1.57 5.94 8.50
N LYS A 65 -2.68 6.62 8.82
CA LYS A 65 -3.15 6.73 10.20
C LYS A 65 -4.39 5.86 10.42
N VAL A 66 -4.30 4.98 11.42
CA VAL A 66 -5.35 4.04 11.80
C VAL A 66 -5.89 4.43 13.17
N ASN A 67 -7.20 4.63 13.28
CA ASN A 67 -7.86 5.00 14.54
C ASN A 67 -8.08 3.77 15.46
N ARG A 68 -8.60 4.01 16.67
CA ARG A 68 -8.92 2.93 17.64
C ARG A 68 -10.00 1.96 17.14
N LYS A 69 -10.87 2.38 16.21
CA LYS A 69 -11.86 1.53 15.52
C LYS A 69 -11.22 0.68 14.40
N LYS A 70 -9.88 0.65 14.31
CA LYS A 70 -9.12 -0.08 13.29
C LYS A 70 -9.40 0.41 11.85
N GLN A 71 -9.84 1.65 11.65
CA GLN A 71 -10.09 2.23 10.33
C GLN A 71 -8.96 3.17 9.91
N VAL A 72 -8.55 3.09 8.64
CA VAL A 72 -7.72 4.11 7.99
C VAL A 72 -8.56 5.35 7.80
N PHE A 73 -8.27 6.40 8.57
CA PHE A 73 -9.06 7.64 8.56
C PHE A 73 -8.32 8.81 7.88
N GLU A 74 -7.00 8.68 7.72
CA GLU A 74 -6.17 9.68 7.08
C GLU A 74 -4.99 9.00 6.38
N ILE A 75 -4.70 9.48 5.17
CA ILE A 75 -3.52 9.11 4.39
C ILE A 75 -2.85 10.43 4.02
N VAL A 76 -1.53 10.48 4.12
CA VAL A 76 -0.73 11.65 3.70
C VAL A 76 0.40 11.16 2.83
N ASN A 77 0.53 11.70 1.63
CA ASN A 77 1.67 11.43 0.76
C ASN A 77 2.68 12.58 0.88
N LYS A 78 3.84 12.31 1.49
CA LYS A 78 4.95 13.26 1.64
C LYS A 78 5.89 13.28 0.42
N SER A 79 5.45 12.86 -0.75
CA SER A 79 6.27 12.95 -1.96
C SER A 79 6.71 14.39 -2.20
N GLY A 80 8.02 14.62 -2.33
CA GLY A 80 8.62 15.95 -2.44
C GLY A 80 9.24 16.49 -1.14
N CYS A 81 8.94 15.89 0.01
CA CYS A 81 9.63 16.20 1.26
C CYS A 81 10.92 15.37 1.33
N PHE A 82 12.08 16.02 1.24
CA PHE A 82 13.39 15.37 1.25
C PHE A 82 13.81 14.83 2.64
N SER A 83 13.19 15.31 3.73
CA SER A 83 13.70 15.12 5.10
C SER A 83 13.59 13.71 5.68
N ASP A 84 12.58 12.93 5.28
CA ASP A 84 12.21 11.69 6.00
C ASP A 84 12.58 10.40 5.23
N GLN A 85 13.40 10.51 4.17
CA GLN A 85 13.61 9.43 3.19
C GLN A 85 14.71 8.42 3.55
N ASN A 86 15.63 8.74 4.47
CA ASN A 86 16.93 8.04 4.52
C ASN A 86 16.85 6.54 4.85
N ASP A 87 15.85 6.07 5.60
CA ASP A 87 15.89 4.70 6.14
C ASP A 87 14.87 3.72 5.52
N TRP A 88 14.13 4.12 4.48
CA TRP A 88 13.14 3.21 3.89
C TRP A 88 13.76 2.22 2.89
N LYS A 89 13.95 0.97 3.30
CA LYS A 89 14.30 -0.12 2.39
C LYS A 89 13.07 -0.88 1.93
N PHE A 90 12.66 -0.70 0.67
CA PHE A 90 11.45 -1.36 0.16
C PHE A 90 11.52 -2.91 0.23
N PRO A 91 10.66 -3.58 1.04
CA PRO A 91 10.72 -5.04 1.25
C PRO A 91 10.05 -5.80 0.10
N LYS A 92 10.69 -5.82 -1.08
CA LYS A 92 10.11 -6.32 -2.34
C LYS A 92 9.56 -7.74 -2.26
N ARG A 93 10.30 -8.68 -1.68
CA ARG A 93 9.87 -10.10 -1.58
C ARG A 93 8.57 -10.21 -0.77
N ARG A 94 8.57 -9.66 0.44
CA ARG A 94 7.41 -9.70 1.34
C ARG A 94 6.21 -8.95 0.77
N TYR A 95 6.44 -7.85 0.05
CA TYR A 95 5.38 -7.13 -0.68
C TYR A 95 4.64 -8.03 -1.67
N ILE A 96 5.36 -8.87 -2.43
CA ILE A 96 4.76 -9.78 -3.42
C ILE A 96 3.97 -10.88 -2.72
N GLU A 97 4.54 -11.48 -1.67
CA GLU A 97 3.91 -12.53 -0.86
C GLU A 97 2.57 -12.03 -0.27
N LEU A 98 2.58 -10.91 0.46
CA LEU A 98 1.37 -10.32 1.03
C LEU A 98 0.35 -9.89 -0.03
N SER A 99 0.80 -9.39 -1.18
CA SER A 99 -0.14 -9.02 -2.26
C SER A 99 -0.87 -10.24 -2.81
N LYS A 100 -0.21 -11.40 -2.86
CA LYS A 100 -0.84 -12.67 -3.26
C LYS A 100 -1.77 -13.20 -2.16
N GLU A 101 -1.31 -13.23 -0.91
CA GLU A 101 -2.09 -13.68 0.25
C GLU A 101 -3.40 -12.88 0.41
N LEU A 102 -3.36 -11.57 0.20
CA LEU A 102 -4.51 -10.67 0.33
C LEU A 102 -5.38 -10.58 -0.94
N GLY A 103 -5.02 -11.24 -2.04
CA GLY A 103 -5.77 -11.16 -3.30
C GLY A 103 -5.77 -9.77 -3.97
N ILE A 104 -4.68 -9.01 -3.84
CA ILE A 104 -4.52 -7.71 -4.52
C ILE A 104 -4.30 -7.93 -6.01
N LYS A 105 -5.23 -7.42 -6.84
CA LYS A 105 -5.33 -7.79 -8.26
C LYS A 105 -4.22 -7.18 -9.13
N ASP A 106 -3.74 -5.99 -8.78
CA ASP A 106 -2.85 -5.13 -9.58
C ASP A 106 -1.42 -5.05 -9.05
N CYS A 107 -0.87 -6.17 -8.57
CA CYS A 107 0.52 -6.20 -8.10
C CYS A 107 1.50 -5.87 -9.26
N LYS A 108 2.17 -4.72 -9.16
CA LYS A 108 3.15 -4.21 -10.15
C LYS A 108 4.35 -5.13 -10.43
N PHE A 109 4.59 -6.14 -9.59
CA PHE A 109 5.67 -7.12 -9.78
C PHE A 109 5.15 -8.50 -10.18
N ARG A 110 3.83 -8.66 -10.36
CA ARG A 110 3.28 -9.88 -10.94
C ARG A 110 3.89 -10.00 -12.34
N LYS A 111 4.62 -11.09 -12.59
CA LYS A 111 5.22 -11.37 -13.90
C LYS A 111 4.13 -11.15 -14.94
N ILE A 112 4.34 -10.20 -15.86
CA ILE A 112 3.64 -10.24 -17.13
C ILE A 112 4.06 -11.59 -17.70
N THR A 113 3.15 -12.56 -17.71
CA THR A 113 3.34 -13.76 -18.52
C THR A 113 3.59 -13.20 -19.91
N TYR A 114 4.81 -13.36 -20.44
CA TYR A 114 5.02 -13.25 -21.85
C TYR A 114 4.00 -14.20 -22.46
N SER A 115 2.92 -13.66 -23.03
CA SER A 115 2.12 -14.43 -23.95
C SER A 115 3.12 -14.84 -25.03
N LYS A 116 3.39 -16.15 -25.15
CA LYS A 116 4.05 -16.69 -26.33
C LYS A 116 3.22 -16.16 -27.50
N LYS A 117 3.69 -15.11 -28.16
CA LYS A 117 3.12 -14.70 -29.45
C LYS A 117 3.33 -15.92 -30.32
N ASN A 118 2.21 -16.60 -30.59
CA ASN A 118 2.16 -17.81 -31.37
C ASN A 118 2.94 -17.60 -32.66
N HIS A 119 3.74 -18.61 -33.00
CA HIS A 119 4.23 -18.85 -34.34
C HIS A 119 3.11 -18.62 -35.35
N ASN A 120 3.21 -17.58 -36.17
CA ASN A 120 2.73 -17.69 -37.55
C ASN A 120 3.94 -17.97 -38.42
N LYS A 121 4.21 -19.28 -38.58
CA LYS A 121 4.79 -19.82 -39.80
C LYS A 121 3.77 -19.55 -40.92
N GLN A 122 4.08 -18.64 -41.82
CA GLN A 122 3.56 -18.65 -43.20
C GLN A 122 4.83 -18.66 -44.05
N LYS A 123 5.36 -19.87 -44.27
CA LYS A 123 5.18 -20.73 -45.45
C LYS A 123 5.76 -20.08 -46.69
#